data_AF-A0A962JHX5-F1
#
_entry.id   AF-A0A962JHX5-F1
#
_cell.length_a   1.000
_cell.length_b   1.000
_cell.length_c   1.000
_cell.angle_alpha   90.00
_cell.angle_beta   90.00
_cell.angle_gamma   90.00
#
_symmetry.space_group_name_H-M   'P 1'
#
loop_
_entity.id
_entity.type
_entity.pdbx_description
1 polymer ?
#
loop_
_entity_poly.entity_id
_entity_poly.type
_entity_poly.pdbx_seq_one_letter_code
_entity_poly.pdbx_strand_id
1 'polypeptide(L)'
;MATFDELIIWDSQVHGAVTSFAEASSFVEALYNMPFKASQRLENFIQALNQTDSLQNISYKEEPTTASFRVQLLSHATWAKDCVTLVKLALEQQLTIYFENESLLFLPDGRISPKHRTREWNRIVDQAAIKPSKKSFPDNFTDFHYLVLNKLKPIMRHHGFSLACEYMRTASGNNSTAIFSLRTEYGTQELYFYGQDVYGDFRARFSLHVYSPVITCIYHEYSLSKRDDWIFNIGHSELNAQVEISLNDCVFTHKELEEHFIYLEKYLLRFADEAKTLIGLDNILNGEHELSQKKVLQDSPHEFERYAPNFLTVAKLANNRKHFDELSKLVNNSLIFEKWPYLTQYQPIFLELVNKLNNIDPNEFWQTYRQQQEQYSKQEALRQQILKDNNVKADEVADLGNQWLDNETQLIWQRTCYGQTLKHGQWLMSHDPARLKIQDALRLMEDAKALGWRIPFEEELIALITKLKNNSELLTFSLGTKHNINGHFITQKQTPSGNIEFVLTKFNDGILEPASTNDGFLRLVKSVNP
;
A
#
# COMPACT_ATOMS: atom_id res chain seq x y z
N MET A 1 16.30 -16.05 4.77
CA MET A 1 16.70 -17.25 5.55
C MET A 1 15.41 -17.88 6.04
N ALA A 2 15.21 -19.17 5.80
CA ALA A 2 14.04 -19.88 6.35
C ALA A 2 14.20 -19.92 7.88
N THR A 3 13.22 -19.38 8.61
CA THR A 3 13.10 -19.58 10.05
C THR A 3 12.53 -20.98 10.26
N PHE A 4 13.35 -21.89 10.78
CA PHE A 4 12.89 -23.22 11.18
C PHE A 4 12.33 -23.14 12.60
N ASP A 5 11.26 -23.87 12.86
CA ASP A 5 10.74 -24.05 14.22
C ASP A 5 11.55 -25.13 14.91
N GLU A 6 12.34 -24.72 15.91
CA GLU A 6 13.20 -25.60 16.69
C GLU A 6 12.54 -25.93 18.04
N LEU A 7 12.37 -27.22 18.30
CA LEU A 7 11.99 -27.75 19.59
C LEU A 7 13.20 -28.42 20.24
N ILE A 8 13.52 -27.99 21.46
CA ILE A 8 14.56 -28.61 22.28
C ILE A 8 13.91 -29.38 23.42
N ILE A 9 14.27 -30.66 23.54
CA ILE A 9 13.67 -31.61 24.47
C ILE A 9 14.75 -32.17 25.37
N TRP A 10 14.52 -32.19 26.69
CA TRP A 10 15.46 -32.79 27.64
C TRP A 10 14.76 -33.38 28.86
N ASP A 11 15.50 -34.20 29.60
CA ASP A 11 15.04 -34.76 30.87
C ASP A 11 15.42 -33.83 32.03
N SER A 12 14.45 -33.07 32.53
CA SER A 12 14.70 -32.13 33.62
C SER A 12 15.02 -32.78 34.96
N GLN A 13 14.70 -34.07 35.15
CA GLN A 13 15.04 -34.78 36.39
C GLN A 13 16.50 -35.21 36.41
N VAL A 14 17.13 -35.34 35.24
CA VAL A 14 18.53 -35.76 35.10
C VAL A 14 19.44 -34.57 34.83
N HIS A 15 19.01 -33.66 33.95
CA HIS A 15 19.89 -32.61 33.43
C HIS A 15 19.65 -31.23 34.04
N GLY A 16 18.53 -31.04 34.76
CA GLY A 16 18.22 -29.80 35.47
C GLY A 16 16.79 -29.31 35.23
N ALA A 17 16.13 -28.89 36.32
CA ALA A 17 14.78 -28.38 36.29
C ALA A 17 14.77 -26.86 36.10
N VAL A 18 13.86 -26.41 35.25
CA VAL A 18 13.53 -25.00 35.03
C VAL A 18 12.04 -24.82 35.31
N THR A 19 11.65 -23.63 35.76
CA THR A 19 10.25 -23.34 36.10
C THR A 19 9.63 -22.25 35.23
N SER A 20 10.46 -21.51 34.49
CA SER A 20 10.02 -20.44 33.61
C SER A 20 10.68 -20.49 32.24
N PHE A 21 10.01 -19.89 31.25
CA PHE A 21 10.56 -19.75 29.89
C PHE A 21 11.87 -18.95 29.86
N ALA A 22 11.99 -17.89 30.68
CA ALA A 22 13.21 -17.08 30.75
C ALA A 22 14.40 -17.86 31.32
N GLU A 23 14.17 -18.70 32.34
CA GLU A 23 15.18 -19.62 32.85
C GLU A 23 15.58 -20.65 31.77
N ALA A 24 14.59 -21.22 31.06
CA ALA A 24 14.81 -22.20 30.02
C ALA A 24 15.65 -21.66 28.86
N SER A 25 15.40 -20.42 28.41
CA SER A 25 16.17 -19.78 27.32
C SER A 25 17.67 -19.70 27.63
N SER A 26 18.04 -19.35 28.87
CA SER A 26 19.46 -19.33 29.29
C SER A 26 20.03 -20.74 29.49
N PHE A 27 19.17 -21.68 29.90
CA PHE A 27 19.56 -23.04 30.26
C PHE A 27 19.82 -23.94 29.04
N VAL A 28 19.04 -23.76 27.97
CA VAL A 28 19.17 -24.48 26.71
C VAL A 28 20.56 -24.29 26.08
N GLU A 29 21.12 -23.08 26.14
CA GLU A 29 22.50 -22.81 25.71
C GLU A 29 23.56 -23.60 26.50
N ALA A 30 23.31 -23.84 27.80
CA ALA A 30 24.20 -24.64 28.63
C ALA A 30 24.09 -26.14 28.29
N LEU A 31 22.90 -26.64 27.94
CA LEU A 31 22.68 -28.03 27.52
C LEU A 31 23.47 -28.38 26.26
N TYR A 32 23.67 -27.41 25.35
CA TYR A 32 24.42 -27.61 24.11
C TYR A 32 25.90 -27.94 24.32
N ASN A 33 26.49 -27.43 25.41
CA ASN A 33 27.91 -27.56 25.69
C ASN A 33 28.23 -28.69 26.69
N MET A 34 27.22 -29.49 27.06
CA MET A 34 27.33 -30.54 28.06
C MET A 34 27.41 -31.94 27.40
N PRO A 35 28.61 -32.55 27.31
CA PRO A 35 28.77 -33.91 26.81
C PRO A 35 28.27 -34.91 27.87
N PHE A 36 27.09 -35.48 27.67
CA PHE A 36 26.52 -36.47 28.58
C PHE A 36 25.74 -37.55 27.82
N LYS A 37 25.60 -38.71 28.45
CA LYS A 37 24.79 -39.82 27.96
C LYS A 37 23.31 -39.47 28.11
N ALA A 38 22.53 -39.69 27.05
CA ALA A 38 21.09 -39.48 27.05
C ALA A 38 20.40 -40.25 28.20
N SER A 39 19.36 -39.65 28.79
CA SER A 39 18.55 -40.36 29.78
C SER A 39 17.70 -41.43 29.09
N GLN A 40 17.33 -42.49 29.84
CA GLN A 40 16.47 -43.55 29.31
C GLN A 40 15.12 -43.00 28.80
N ARG A 41 14.59 -41.94 29.41
CA ARG A 41 13.34 -41.30 28.98
C ARG A 41 13.50 -40.59 27.64
N LEU A 42 14.64 -39.92 27.45
CA LEU A 42 14.97 -39.29 26.18
C LEU A 42 15.19 -40.34 25.08
N GLU A 43 15.86 -41.45 25.39
CA GLU A 43 16.00 -42.58 24.45
C GLU A 43 14.63 -43.18 24.07
N ASN A 44 13.74 -43.39 25.04
CA ASN A 44 12.38 -43.89 24.80
C ASN A 44 11.58 -42.92 23.91
N PHE A 45 11.69 -41.61 24.15
CA PHE A 45 11.07 -40.59 23.32
C PHE A 45 11.57 -40.67 21.87
N ILE A 46 12.89 -40.75 21.66
CA ILE A 46 13.49 -40.85 20.32
C ILE A 46 13.02 -42.12 19.61
N GLN A 47 12.93 -43.24 20.33
CA GLN A 47 12.39 -44.49 19.78
C GLN A 47 10.93 -44.33 19.35
N ALA A 48 10.08 -43.75 20.19
CA ALA A 48 8.67 -43.50 19.88
C ALA A 48 8.51 -42.52 18.69
N LEU A 49 9.34 -41.50 18.63
CA LEU A 49 9.42 -40.55 17.52
C LEU A 49 9.72 -41.27 16.20
N ASN A 50 10.72 -42.16 16.19
CA ASN A 50 11.13 -42.90 14.98
C ASN A 50 10.10 -43.94 14.53
N GLN A 51 9.25 -44.41 15.44
CA GLN A 51 8.15 -45.35 15.14
C GLN A 51 6.85 -44.64 14.69
N THR A 52 6.80 -43.30 14.76
CA THR A 52 5.61 -42.53 14.39
C THR A 52 5.69 -42.11 12.91
N ASP A 53 4.92 -42.78 12.04
CA ASP A 53 4.94 -42.57 10.59
C ASP A 53 4.75 -41.10 10.17
N SER A 54 3.89 -40.34 10.87
CA SER A 54 3.67 -38.92 10.55
C SER A 54 4.89 -38.02 10.81
N LEU A 55 5.83 -38.47 11.65
CA LEU A 55 7.01 -37.70 12.07
C LEU A 55 8.31 -38.16 11.38
N GLN A 56 8.21 -39.00 10.35
CA GLN A 56 9.38 -39.48 9.59
C GLN A 56 9.97 -38.40 8.67
N ASN A 57 9.18 -37.39 8.28
CA ASN A 57 9.57 -36.34 7.32
C ASN A 57 10.12 -35.05 7.97
N ILE A 58 10.50 -35.10 9.25
CA ILE A 58 11.13 -33.97 9.95
C ILE A 58 12.49 -33.67 9.31
N SER A 59 12.78 -32.40 9.02
CA SER A 59 13.95 -31.99 8.22
C SER A 59 15.30 -32.27 8.85
N TYR A 60 15.37 -32.19 10.18
CA TYR A 60 16.61 -32.39 10.90
C TYR A 60 16.32 -32.95 12.29
N LYS A 61 17.01 -34.05 12.59
CA LYS A 61 17.08 -34.70 13.90
C LYS A 61 18.55 -34.75 14.28
N GLU A 62 18.92 -34.11 15.38
CA GLU A 62 20.28 -34.24 15.90
C GLU A 62 20.37 -35.53 16.72
N GLU A 63 21.34 -36.41 16.44
CA GLU A 63 21.54 -37.61 17.25
C GLU A 63 21.87 -37.22 18.70
N PRO A 64 21.40 -38.00 19.70
CA PRO A 64 21.53 -37.68 21.13
C PRO A 64 22.98 -37.88 21.59
N THR A 65 23.88 -36.99 21.18
CA THR A 65 25.26 -36.90 21.64
C THR A 65 25.41 -35.88 22.78
N THR A 66 24.31 -35.21 23.16
CA THR A 66 24.23 -34.16 24.19
C THR A 66 23.07 -34.43 25.16
N ALA A 67 22.98 -33.63 26.24
CA ALA A 67 21.93 -33.73 27.28
C ALA A 67 20.51 -33.37 26.80
N SER A 68 20.33 -33.10 25.51
CA SER A 68 19.07 -32.67 24.89
C SER A 68 18.92 -33.28 23.49
N PHE A 69 17.69 -33.33 23.00
CA PHE A 69 17.36 -33.76 21.64
C PHE A 69 16.69 -32.61 20.89
N ARG A 70 17.14 -32.37 19.66
CA ARG A 70 16.65 -31.27 18.83
C ARG A 70 15.83 -31.77 17.65
N VAL A 71 14.72 -31.09 17.43
CA VAL A 71 13.81 -31.35 16.32
C VAL A 71 13.56 -30.05 15.60
N GLN A 72 13.91 -30.01 14.31
CA GLN A 72 13.51 -28.91 13.44
C GLN A 72 12.29 -29.33 12.62
N LEU A 73 11.21 -28.58 12.78
CA LEU A 73 10.00 -28.77 12.01
C LEU A 73 10.04 -27.95 10.72
N LEU A 74 9.71 -28.60 9.60
CA LEU A 74 9.44 -27.90 8.36
C LEU A 74 8.08 -27.21 8.45
N SER A 75 8.05 -25.91 8.15
CA SER A 75 6.80 -25.16 7.99
C SER A 75 6.06 -25.65 6.74
N HIS A 76 5.20 -26.64 6.93
CA HIS A 76 4.33 -27.26 5.91
C HIS A 76 2.94 -27.55 6.51
N ALA A 77 1.99 -27.98 5.67
CA ALA A 77 0.58 -28.23 6.00
C ALA A 77 0.31 -29.19 7.20
N THR A 78 1.31 -29.92 7.70
CA THR A 78 1.19 -30.80 8.87
C THR A 78 1.84 -30.27 10.14
N TRP A 79 2.47 -29.09 10.10
CA TRP A 79 3.26 -28.53 11.19
C TRP A 79 2.54 -28.59 12.54
N ALA A 80 1.29 -28.11 12.62
CA ALA A 80 0.54 -28.08 13.87
C ALA A 80 0.30 -29.50 14.43
N LYS A 81 -0.01 -30.45 13.54
CA LYS A 81 -0.22 -31.85 13.90
C LYS A 81 1.08 -32.51 14.37
N ASP A 82 2.19 -32.19 13.72
CA ASP A 82 3.51 -32.74 14.06
C ASP A 82 3.98 -32.17 15.41
N CYS A 83 3.82 -30.85 15.63
CA CYS A 83 4.01 -30.18 16.93
C CYS A 83 3.22 -30.88 18.05
N VAL A 84 1.90 -31.05 17.87
CA VAL A 84 1.02 -31.65 18.89
C VAL A 84 1.42 -33.10 19.19
N THR A 85 1.79 -33.85 18.16
CA THR A 85 2.23 -35.24 18.32
C THR A 85 3.57 -35.31 19.08
N LEU A 86 4.53 -34.45 18.74
CA LEU A 86 5.83 -34.36 19.44
C LEU A 86 5.67 -34.00 20.91
N VAL A 87 4.87 -32.97 21.20
CA VAL A 87 4.61 -32.55 22.58
C VAL A 87 3.98 -33.67 23.39
N LYS A 88 3.01 -34.38 22.80
CA LYS A 88 2.37 -35.52 23.46
C LYS A 88 3.38 -36.64 23.78
N LEU A 89 4.21 -37.04 22.82
CA LEU A 89 5.21 -38.10 23.00
C LEU A 89 6.22 -37.74 24.10
N ALA A 90 6.67 -36.48 24.15
CA ALA A 90 7.61 -36.03 25.18
C ALA A 90 6.96 -35.95 26.57
N LEU A 91 5.71 -35.49 26.67
CA LEU A 91 4.98 -35.48 27.94
C LEU A 91 4.66 -36.89 28.47
N GLU A 92 4.42 -37.87 27.60
CA GLU A 92 4.27 -39.28 27.99
C GLU A 92 5.54 -39.82 28.67
N GLN A 93 6.71 -39.29 28.29
CA GLN A 93 8.01 -39.60 28.90
C GLN A 93 8.40 -38.63 30.03
N GLN A 94 7.52 -37.71 30.45
CA GLN A 94 7.79 -36.68 31.46
C GLN A 94 9.04 -35.84 31.13
N LEU A 95 9.20 -35.46 29.86
CA LEU A 95 10.30 -34.61 29.40
C LEU A 95 9.86 -33.14 29.37
N THR A 96 10.85 -32.24 29.44
CA THR A 96 10.66 -30.80 29.27
C THR A 96 10.88 -30.44 27.81
N ILE A 97 10.03 -29.55 27.29
CA ILE A 97 10.08 -29.10 25.89
C ILE A 97 10.14 -27.58 25.86
N TYR A 98 11.18 -27.05 25.25
CA TYR A 98 11.34 -25.64 24.95
C TYR A 98 11.07 -25.40 23.48
N PHE A 99 10.14 -24.49 23.20
CA PHE A 99 9.76 -24.10 21.86
C PHE A 99 10.00 -22.59 21.71
N GLU A 100 11.13 -22.25 21.11
CA GLU A 100 11.66 -20.89 21.08
C GLU A 100 10.74 -19.92 20.31
N ASN A 101 10.37 -20.28 19.08
CA ASN A 101 9.63 -19.39 18.19
C ASN A 101 8.22 -19.06 18.71
N GLU A 102 7.57 -20.00 19.40
CA GLU A 102 6.25 -19.79 20.01
C GLU A 102 6.31 -19.25 21.44
N SER A 103 7.52 -19.05 21.98
CA SER A 103 7.74 -18.66 23.38
C SER A 103 7.03 -19.58 24.40
N LEU A 104 7.07 -20.89 24.14
CA LEU A 104 6.39 -21.92 24.95
C LEU A 104 7.40 -22.83 25.65
N LEU A 105 7.16 -23.10 26.93
CA LEU A 105 7.84 -24.14 27.71
C LEU A 105 6.79 -25.11 28.27
N PHE A 106 6.93 -26.39 27.93
CA PHE A 106 6.15 -27.47 28.53
C PHE A 106 6.96 -28.13 29.63
N LEU A 107 6.42 -28.12 30.85
CA LEU A 107 6.99 -28.82 32.00
C LEU A 107 6.60 -30.31 31.96
N PRO A 108 7.33 -31.19 32.67
CA PRO A 108 7.06 -32.63 32.69
C PRO A 108 5.65 -33.03 33.16
N ASP A 109 4.98 -32.15 33.91
CA ASP A 109 3.62 -32.34 34.41
C ASP A 109 2.54 -31.78 33.45
N GLY A 110 2.94 -31.32 32.27
CA GLY A 110 2.07 -30.76 31.24
C GLY A 110 1.71 -29.28 31.43
N ARG A 111 2.21 -28.61 32.49
CA ARG A 111 2.00 -27.17 32.63
C ARG A 111 2.77 -26.39 31.56
N ILE A 112 2.14 -25.33 31.07
CA ILE A 112 2.70 -24.40 30.08
C ILE A 112 3.21 -23.15 30.78
N SER A 113 4.44 -22.75 30.46
CA SER A 113 5.06 -21.51 30.93
C SER A 113 5.51 -20.65 29.74
N PRO A 114 5.18 -19.35 29.70
CA PRO A 114 4.35 -18.64 30.67
C PRO A 114 2.86 -18.99 30.50
N LYS A 115 2.09 -18.96 31.60
CA LYS A 115 0.68 -19.43 31.62
C LYS A 115 -0.22 -18.74 30.60
N HIS A 116 0.00 -17.46 30.28
CA HIS A 116 -0.81 -16.73 29.31
C HIS A 116 -0.70 -17.31 27.88
N ARG A 117 0.40 -18.00 27.56
CA ARG A 117 0.61 -18.66 26.26
C ARG A 117 -0.18 -19.96 26.07
N THR A 118 -0.95 -20.38 27.08
CA THR A 118 -1.86 -21.54 26.96
C THR A 118 -2.86 -21.33 25.82
N ARG A 119 -3.26 -20.08 25.53
CA ARG A 119 -4.18 -19.77 24.43
C ARG A 119 -3.55 -20.06 23.07
N GLU A 120 -2.30 -19.67 22.88
CA GLU A 120 -1.51 -19.93 21.68
C GLU A 120 -1.32 -21.43 21.45
N TRP A 121 -1.04 -22.19 22.51
CA TRP A 121 -0.99 -23.65 22.42
C TRP A 121 -2.33 -24.26 22.01
N ASN A 122 -3.43 -23.83 22.63
CA ASN A 122 -4.76 -24.31 22.27
C ASN A 122 -5.08 -24.04 20.79
N ARG A 123 -4.62 -22.91 20.24
CA ARG A 123 -4.75 -22.60 18.80
C ARG A 123 -4.01 -23.62 17.93
N ILE A 124 -2.80 -24.03 18.32
CA ILE A 124 -2.01 -25.06 17.62
C ILE A 124 -2.73 -26.42 17.71
N VAL A 125 -3.29 -26.76 18.87
CA VAL A 125 -4.11 -27.98 19.06
C VAL A 125 -5.35 -27.97 18.18
N ASP A 126 -6.06 -26.84 18.12
CA ASP A 126 -7.25 -26.67 17.29
C ASP A 126 -6.89 -26.84 15.80
N GLN A 127 -5.79 -26.22 15.35
CA GLN A 127 -5.26 -26.39 13.98
C GLN A 127 -4.90 -27.85 13.66
N ALA A 128 -4.27 -28.57 14.61
CA ALA A 128 -3.94 -29.98 14.46
C ALA A 128 -5.19 -30.88 14.38
N ALA A 129 -6.30 -30.48 15.00
CA ALA A 129 -7.57 -31.20 15.02
C ALA A 129 -8.40 -31.00 13.74
N ILE A 130 -8.06 -30.00 12.92
CA ILE A 130 -8.68 -29.81 11.60
C ILE A 130 -8.29 -31.01 10.73
N LYS A 131 -9.19 -31.99 10.61
CA LYS A 131 -9.09 -33.00 9.56
C LYS A 131 -9.10 -32.27 8.23
N PRO A 132 -8.20 -32.57 7.28
CA PRO A 132 -8.34 -32.09 5.92
C PRO A 132 -9.61 -32.71 5.33
N SER A 133 -10.78 -32.08 5.54
CA SER A 133 -11.95 -32.31 4.70
C SER A 133 -11.67 -31.64 3.37
N LYS A 134 -10.80 -32.29 2.60
CA LYS A 134 -10.21 -31.88 1.32
C LYS A 134 -11.20 -31.83 0.14
N LYS A 135 -12.42 -31.33 0.37
CA LYS A 135 -13.43 -31.19 -0.71
C LYS A 135 -14.15 -29.86 -0.78
N SER A 136 -14.07 -28.98 0.21
CA SER A 136 -14.78 -27.69 0.14
C SER A 136 -13.90 -26.47 0.13
N PHE A 137 -12.73 -26.47 0.79
CA PHE A 137 -11.85 -25.30 0.86
C PHE A 137 -10.67 -25.44 -0.12
N PRO A 138 -10.18 -24.35 -0.72
CA PRO A 138 -9.08 -24.39 -1.69
C PRO A 138 -7.80 -25.02 -1.15
N ASP A 139 -7.14 -25.82 -1.98
CA ASP A 139 -5.83 -26.45 -1.69
C ASP A 139 -4.65 -25.68 -2.31
N ASN A 140 -4.92 -24.63 -3.10
CA ASN A 140 -3.90 -23.79 -3.73
C ASN A 140 -4.34 -22.32 -3.73
N PHE A 141 -3.35 -21.43 -3.86
CA PHE A 141 -3.56 -19.99 -3.77
C PHE A 141 -4.46 -19.41 -4.87
N THR A 142 -4.38 -19.95 -6.08
CA THR A 142 -5.21 -19.48 -7.20
C THR A 142 -6.69 -19.72 -6.94
N ASP A 143 -7.03 -20.92 -6.49
CA ASP A 143 -8.41 -21.28 -6.12
C ASP A 143 -8.88 -20.48 -4.89
N PHE A 144 -7.99 -20.24 -3.92
CA PHE A 144 -8.28 -19.37 -2.77
C PHE A 144 -8.60 -17.94 -3.21
N HIS A 145 -7.77 -17.34 -4.05
CA HIS A 145 -8.00 -16.00 -4.58
C HIS A 145 -9.34 -15.89 -5.29
N TYR A 146 -9.68 -16.85 -6.16
CA TYR A 146 -10.96 -16.81 -6.87
C TYR A 146 -12.15 -17.07 -5.94
N LEU A 147 -12.02 -17.92 -4.93
CA LEU A 147 -13.04 -18.09 -3.90
C LEU A 147 -13.33 -16.75 -3.19
N VAL A 148 -12.29 -16.07 -2.74
CA VAL A 148 -12.40 -14.78 -2.03
C VAL A 148 -13.01 -13.73 -2.96
N LEU A 149 -12.49 -13.60 -4.18
CA LEU A 149 -12.94 -12.59 -5.13
C LEU A 149 -14.41 -12.79 -5.55
N ASN A 150 -14.84 -14.04 -5.73
CA ASN A 150 -16.23 -14.36 -6.07
C ASN A 150 -17.21 -14.03 -4.94
N LYS A 151 -16.77 -14.14 -3.68
CA LYS A 151 -17.56 -13.70 -2.52
C LYS A 151 -17.50 -12.18 -2.31
N LEU A 152 -16.37 -11.53 -2.59
CA LEU A 152 -16.22 -10.07 -2.47
C LEU A 152 -17.04 -9.31 -3.50
N LYS A 153 -17.01 -9.72 -4.77
CA LYS A 153 -17.71 -9.01 -5.87
C LYS A 153 -19.17 -8.64 -5.55
N PRO A 154 -20.05 -9.54 -5.06
CA PRO A 154 -21.41 -9.18 -4.70
C PRO A 154 -21.49 -8.23 -3.49
N ILE A 155 -20.64 -8.42 -2.46
CA ILE A 155 -20.58 -7.53 -1.29
C ILE A 155 -20.18 -6.12 -1.74
N MET A 156 -19.09 -6.00 -2.49
CA MET A 156 -18.59 -4.73 -3.02
C MET A 156 -19.65 -4.02 -3.87
N ARG A 157 -20.33 -4.76 -4.74
CA ARG A 157 -21.42 -4.23 -5.57
C ARG A 157 -22.58 -3.70 -4.72
N HIS A 158 -22.94 -4.39 -3.64
CA HIS A 158 -23.99 -3.94 -2.71
C HIS A 158 -23.67 -2.56 -2.13
N HIS A 159 -22.39 -2.30 -1.80
CA HIS A 159 -21.93 -1.01 -1.29
C HIS A 159 -21.61 0.04 -2.38
N GLY A 160 -21.79 -0.29 -3.67
CA GLY A 160 -21.60 0.62 -4.80
C GLY A 160 -20.20 0.58 -5.43
N PHE A 161 -19.32 -0.28 -4.95
CA PHE A 161 -17.98 -0.43 -5.49
C PHE A 161 -17.97 -1.27 -6.78
N SER A 162 -17.05 -0.94 -7.68
CA SER A 162 -16.76 -1.69 -8.90
C SER A 162 -15.33 -2.21 -8.89
N LEU A 163 -15.08 -3.40 -9.44
CA LEU A 163 -13.73 -3.91 -9.59
C LEU A 163 -12.95 -3.04 -10.59
N ALA A 164 -11.92 -2.35 -10.12
CA ALA A 164 -11.09 -1.45 -10.92
C ALA A 164 -9.82 -2.15 -11.44
N CYS A 165 -9.20 -2.97 -10.60
CA CYS A 165 -7.98 -3.69 -10.95
C CYS A 165 -7.93 -5.04 -10.25
N GLU A 166 -7.36 -6.04 -10.92
CA GLU A 166 -7.06 -7.36 -10.36
C GLU A 166 -5.69 -7.79 -10.85
N TYR A 167 -4.84 -8.23 -9.93
CA TYR A 167 -3.50 -8.67 -10.21
C TYR A 167 -3.12 -9.87 -9.35
N MET A 168 -2.47 -10.87 -9.97
CA MET A 168 -2.00 -12.08 -9.30
C MET A 168 -0.57 -12.39 -9.77
N ARG A 169 0.38 -12.55 -8.83
CA ARG A 169 1.72 -13.09 -9.09
C ARG A 169 1.83 -14.49 -8.56
N THR A 170 2.15 -15.44 -9.43
CA THR A 170 2.36 -16.86 -9.08
C THR A 170 3.83 -17.28 -9.11
N ALA A 171 4.74 -16.46 -9.65
CA ALA A 171 6.13 -16.86 -9.91
C ALA A 171 7.12 -16.61 -8.76
N SER A 172 6.82 -15.71 -7.80
CA SER A 172 7.82 -15.25 -6.81
C SER A 172 7.27 -15.02 -5.39
N GLY A 173 6.28 -15.83 -4.99
CA GLY A 173 5.59 -15.70 -3.71
C GLY A 173 4.12 -15.37 -3.90
N ASN A 174 3.37 -16.36 -4.41
CA ASN A 174 1.91 -16.43 -4.55
C ASN A 174 1.17 -15.31 -3.79
N ASN A 175 0.97 -14.18 -4.47
CA ASN A 175 0.28 -13.03 -3.91
C ASN A 175 -0.66 -12.42 -4.94
N SER A 176 -1.69 -11.74 -4.43
CA SER A 176 -2.68 -11.09 -5.27
C SER A 176 -3.14 -9.78 -4.65
N THR A 177 -3.59 -8.89 -5.53
CA THR A 177 -4.25 -7.66 -5.14
C THR A 177 -5.46 -7.46 -6.02
N ALA A 178 -6.62 -7.22 -5.40
CA ALA A 178 -7.79 -6.72 -6.10
C ALA A 178 -8.17 -5.36 -5.51
N ILE A 179 -8.47 -4.41 -6.38
CA ILE A 179 -8.84 -3.04 -6.01
C ILE A 179 -10.27 -2.82 -6.47
N PHE A 180 -11.14 -2.54 -5.51
CA PHE A 180 -12.51 -2.13 -5.74
C PHE A 180 -12.61 -0.62 -5.56
N SER A 181 -13.17 0.10 -6.53
CA SER A 181 -13.23 1.55 -6.52
C SER A 181 -14.68 2.05 -6.51
N LEU A 182 -14.91 3.13 -5.78
CA LEU A 182 -16.17 3.88 -5.72
C LEU A 182 -15.86 5.38 -5.86
N ARG A 183 -16.48 6.03 -6.84
CA ARG A 183 -16.39 7.49 -7.00
C ARG A 183 -17.34 8.19 -6.03
N THR A 184 -16.86 9.22 -5.34
CA THR A 184 -17.64 10.07 -4.44
C THR A 184 -17.72 11.50 -4.98
N GLU A 185 -18.47 12.38 -4.32
CA GLU A 185 -18.61 13.79 -4.71
C GLU A 185 -17.29 14.57 -4.63
N TYR A 186 -16.36 14.13 -3.78
CA TYR A 186 -15.13 14.83 -3.48
C TYR A 186 -13.89 14.05 -3.95
N GLY A 187 -14.03 12.81 -4.43
CA GLY A 187 -12.88 11.98 -4.81
C GLY A 187 -13.24 10.53 -5.12
N THR A 188 -12.38 9.61 -4.67
CA THR A 188 -12.48 8.17 -4.92
C THR A 188 -12.16 7.41 -3.65
N GLN A 189 -12.96 6.40 -3.34
CA GLN A 189 -12.63 5.39 -2.34
C GLN A 189 -12.13 4.13 -3.03
N GLU A 190 -11.12 3.50 -2.46
CA GLU A 190 -10.56 2.25 -2.95
C GLU A 190 -10.45 1.26 -1.80
N LEU A 191 -11.08 0.10 -1.98
CA LEU A 191 -10.96 -1.03 -1.08
C LEU A 191 -10.02 -2.05 -1.70
N TYR A 192 -8.91 -2.29 -1.01
CA TYR A 192 -7.89 -3.23 -1.41
C TYR A 192 -8.14 -4.57 -0.72
N PHE A 193 -8.13 -5.64 -1.50
CA PHE A 193 -7.95 -7.00 -1.03
C PHE A 193 -6.54 -7.45 -1.36
N TYR A 194 -5.80 -7.88 -0.34
CA TYR A 194 -4.48 -8.50 -0.48
C TYR A 194 -4.57 -9.97 -0.09
N GLY A 195 -4.37 -10.84 -1.08
CA GLY A 195 -4.21 -12.27 -0.89
C GLY A 195 -2.74 -12.65 -0.83
N GLN A 196 -2.36 -13.52 0.10
CA GLN A 196 -1.01 -14.08 0.14
C GLN A 196 -1.04 -15.55 0.54
N ASP A 197 -0.18 -16.35 -0.07
CA ASP A 197 0.18 -17.68 0.42
C ASP A 197 1.54 -17.60 1.13
N VAL A 198 1.54 -18.03 2.39
CA VAL A 198 2.70 -18.03 3.27
C VAL A 198 2.90 -19.47 3.76
N TYR A 199 3.79 -20.19 3.08
CA TYR A 199 4.16 -21.57 3.43
C TYR A 199 3.00 -22.57 3.42
N GLY A 200 1.99 -22.36 2.56
CA GLY A 200 0.78 -23.20 2.49
C GLY A 200 -0.42 -22.63 3.24
N ASP A 201 -0.24 -21.54 3.98
CA ASP A 201 -1.31 -20.83 4.67
C ASP A 201 -1.79 -19.64 3.83
N PHE A 202 -3.11 -19.49 3.68
CA PHE A 202 -3.66 -18.33 2.99
C PHE A 202 -3.94 -17.18 3.95
N ARG A 203 -3.61 -15.95 3.52
CA ARG A 203 -3.93 -14.72 4.24
C ARG A 203 -4.86 -13.86 3.39
N ALA A 204 -5.84 -13.26 4.04
CA ALA A 204 -6.74 -12.27 3.44
C ALA A 204 -6.68 -10.98 4.26
N ARG A 205 -6.21 -9.90 3.65
CA ARG A 205 -6.16 -8.58 4.28
C ARG A 205 -6.95 -7.57 3.47
N PHE A 206 -7.59 -6.66 4.19
CA PHE A 206 -8.37 -5.59 3.61
C PHE A 206 -7.86 -4.23 4.09
N SER A 207 -7.83 -3.26 3.20
CA SER A 207 -7.66 -1.85 3.56
C SER A 207 -8.61 -0.96 2.76
N LEU A 208 -9.11 0.08 3.40
CA LEU A 208 -9.90 1.12 2.77
C LEU A 208 -9.04 2.38 2.67
N HIS A 209 -8.84 2.87 1.45
CA HIS A 209 -8.17 4.12 1.18
C HIS A 209 -9.17 5.11 0.57
N VAL A 210 -9.05 6.39 0.93
CA VAL A 210 -9.84 7.47 0.36
C VAL A 210 -8.89 8.47 -0.25
N TYR A 211 -9.16 8.88 -1.48
CA TYR A 211 -8.36 9.81 -2.26
C TYR A 211 -9.23 11.00 -2.66
N SER A 212 -8.66 12.19 -2.64
CA SER A 212 -9.31 13.38 -3.20
C SER A 212 -8.25 14.30 -3.77
N PRO A 213 -8.07 14.35 -5.11
CA PRO A 213 -7.08 15.23 -5.72
C PRO A 213 -7.23 16.69 -5.28
N VAL A 214 -8.46 17.14 -5.07
CA VAL A 214 -8.77 18.52 -4.64
C VAL A 214 -8.27 18.79 -3.23
N ILE A 215 -8.55 17.90 -2.28
CA ILE A 215 -8.09 18.02 -0.90
C ILE A 215 -6.57 17.85 -0.85
N THR A 216 -6.04 16.84 -1.53
CA THR A 216 -4.61 16.54 -1.65
C THR A 216 -3.83 17.73 -2.18
N CYS A 217 -4.29 18.40 -3.24
CA CYS A 217 -3.64 19.61 -3.76
C CYS A 217 -3.58 20.75 -2.73
N ILE A 218 -4.60 20.90 -1.87
CA ILE A 218 -4.60 21.95 -0.86
C ILE A 218 -3.61 21.63 0.25
N TYR A 219 -3.67 20.42 0.83
CA TYR A 219 -2.85 20.13 2.01
C TYR A 219 -1.39 19.74 1.66
N HIS A 220 -1.09 19.21 0.47
CA HIS A 220 0.29 18.87 0.06
C HIS A 220 1.22 20.10 -0.02
N GLU A 221 0.66 21.30 -0.19
CA GLU A 221 1.42 22.54 -0.09
C GLU A 221 1.94 22.79 1.34
N TYR A 222 1.27 22.21 2.34
CA TYR A 222 1.49 22.45 3.77
C TYR A 222 1.90 21.20 4.55
N SER A 223 1.85 20.02 3.94
CA SER A 223 2.33 18.75 4.52
C SER A 223 3.77 18.47 4.14
N LEU A 224 4.55 18.04 5.13
CA LEU A 224 5.98 17.75 5.01
C LEU A 224 6.24 16.34 4.47
N SER A 225 5.27 15.44 4.65
CA SER A 225 5.27 14.11 4.06
C SER A 225 4.36 14.09 2.83
N LYS A 226 4.93 14.39 1.66
CA LYS A 226 4.25 14.23 0.36
C LYS A 226 4.18 12.76 -0.11
N ARG A 227 4.36 11.80 0.81
CA ARG A 227 4.48 10.38 0.46
C ARG A 227 3.14 9.70 0.18
N ASP A 228 2.06 10.27 0.67
CA ASP A 228 0.74 9.65 0.65
C ASP A 228 -0.29 10.57 -0.02
N ASP A 229 -0.90 10.07 -1.09
CA ASP A 229 -1.96 10.77 -1.84
C ASP A 229 -3.36 10.50 -1.26
N TRP A 230 -3.47 9.58 -0.30
CA TRP A 230 -4.71 9.25 0.38
C TRP A 230 -4.98 10.21 1.55
N ILE A 231 -6.23 10.65 1.68
CA ILE A 231 -6.73 11.50 2.77
C ILE A 231 -7.21 10.68 3.97
N PHE A 232 -7.48 9.40 3.78
CA PHE A 232 -7.80 8.47 4.87
C PHE A 232 -7.38 7.07 4.46
N ASN A 233 -6.82 6.33 5.40
CA ASN A 233 -6.52 4.90 5.28
C ASN A 233 -6.87 4.23 6.59
N ILE A 234 -7.47 3.06 6.47
CA ILE A 234 -7.62 2.13 7.57
C ILE A 234 -7.48 0.69 7.07
N GLY A 235 -6.58 -0.06 7.70
CA GLY A 235 -6.30 -1.45 7.39
C GLY A 235 -6.75 -2.41 8.49
N HIS A 236 -6.68 -3.70 8.19
CA HIS A 236 -6.93 -4.79 9.14
C HIS A 236 -6.11 -4.67 10.44
N SER A 237 -4.84 -4.32 10.35
CA SER A 237 -3.93 -4.21 11.51
C SER A 237 -4.34 -3.09 12.46
N GLU A 238 -4.64 -1.92 11.91
CA GLU A 238 -5.00 -0.71 12.64
C GLU A 238 -6.35 -0.86 13.34
N LEU A 239 -7.33 -1.44 12.64
CA LEU A 239 -8.63 -1.75 13.23
C LEU A 239 -8.55 -2.82 14.32
N ASN A 240 -7.76 -3.88 14.13
CA ASN A 240 -7.60 -4.92 15.16
C ASN A 240 -7.03 -4.34 16.47
N ALA A 241 -6.08 -3.40 16.35
CA ALA A 241 -5.53 -2.70 17.52
C ALA A 241 -6.57 -1.79 18.21
N GLN A 242 -7.50 -1.19 17.46
CA GLN A 242 -8.50 -0.26 17.99
C GLN A 242 -9.75 -0.94 18.56
N VAL A 243 -10.17 -2.09 18.01
CA VAL A 243 -11.44 -2.76 18.34
C VAL A 243 -11.25 -4.02 19.21
N GLU A 244 -10.01 -4.34 19.59
CA GLU A 244 -9.64 -5.55 20.36
C GLU A 244 -10.13 -6.87 19.71
N ILE A 245 -10.33 -6.87 18.38
CA ILE A 245 -10.71 -8.07 17.63
C ILE A 245 -9.44 -8.79 17.19
N SER A 246 -9.28 -10.04 17.61
CA SER A 246 -8.24 -10.94 17.13
C SER A 246 -8.81 -11.82 16.02
N LEU A 247 -8.82 -11.32 14.79
CA LEU A 247 -8.98 -12.19 13.62
C LEU A 247 -7.70 -13.02 13.44
N ASN A 248 -7.84 -14.28 13.03
CA ASN A 248 -6.69 -15.07 12.61
C ASN A 248 -6.14 -14.48 11.31
N ASP A 249 -4.85 -14.17 11.29
CA ASP A 249 -4.17 -13.67 10.07
C ASP A 249 -4.18 -14.69 8.92
N CYS A 250 -4.27 -15.98 9.25
CA CYS A 250 -4.35 -17.09 8.30
C CYS A 250 -5.78 -17.66 8.24
N VAL A 251 -6.19 -18.08 7.04
CA VAL A 251 -7.54 -18.57 6.70
C VAL A 251 -7.43 -20.00 6.17
N PHE A 252 -7.98 -20.95 6.93
CA PHE A 252 -7.92 -22.38 6.62
C PHE A 252 -9.29 -22.97 6.27
N THR A 253 -10.36 -22.23 6.58
CA THR A 253 -11.73 -22.72 6.47
C THR A 253 -12.66 -21.65 5.89
N HIS A 254 -13.80 -22.10 5.34
CA HIS A 254 -14.88 -21.18 4.93
C HIS A 254 -15.39 -20.33 6.08
N LYS A 255 -15.41 -20.89 7.30
CA LYS A 255 -15.88 -20.17 8.50
C LYS A 255 -14.95 -19.00 8.84
N GLU A 256 -13.63 -19.22 8.85
CA GLU A 256 -12.66 -18.14 9.09
C GLU A 256 -12.72 -17.09 7.98
N LEU A 257 -12.92 -17.52 6.73
CA LEU A 257 -13.12 -16.58 5.62
C LEU A 257 -14.40 -15.75 5.79
N GLU A 258 -15.48 -16.37 6.25
CA GLU A 258 -16.74 -15.67 6.57
C GLU A 258 -16.57 -14.67 7.72
N GLU A 259 -15.79 -15.00 8.75
CA GLU A 259 -15.44 -14.08 9.84
C GLU A 259 -14.71 -12.83 9.32
N HIS A 260 -13.81 -13.00 8.34
CA HIS A 260 -13.14 -11.88 7.66
C HIS A 260 -14.14 -11.00 6.88
N PHE A 261 -15.13 -11.59 6.20
CA PHE A 261 -16.15 -10.81 5.50
C PHE A 261 -17.12 -10.10 6.44
N ILE A 262 -17.53 -10.75 7.53
CA ILE A 262 -18.34 -10.11 8.58
C ILE A 262 -17.60 -8.89 9.14
N TYR A 263 -16.29 -9.03 9.38
CA TYR A 263 -15.47 -7.92 9.84
C TYR A 263 -15.36 -6.79 8.80
N LEU A 264 -15.09 -7.13 7.54
CA LEU A 264 -15.06 -6.20 6.41
C LEU A 264 -16.36 -5.40 6.34
N GLU A 265 -17.51 -6.06 6.42
CA GLU A 265 -18.84 -5.41 6.39
C GLU A 265 -19.09 -4.54 7.62
N LYS A 266 -18.79 -5.05 8.82
CA LYS A 266 -19.09 -4.37 10.08
C LYS A 266 -18.24 -3.11 10.29
N TYR A 267 -16.99 -3.11 9.84
CA TYR A 267 -16.04 -2.05 10.13
C TYR A 267 -15.62 -1.26 8.90
N LEU A 268 -14.95 -1.90 7.94
CA LEU A 268 -14.37 -1.21 6.78
C LEU A 268 -15.46 -0.65 5.85
N LEU A 269 -16.46 -1.45 5.49
CA LEU A 269 -17.53 -1.01 4.60
C LEU A 269 -18.48 -0.02 5.27
N ARG A 270 -18.67 -0.11 6.59
CA ARG A 270 -19.33 0.94 7.36
C ARG A 270 -18.62 2.29 7.19
N PHE A 271 -17.29 2.33 7.29
CA PHE A 271 -16.54 3.56 7.03
C PHE A 271 -16.61 4.01 5.59
N ALA A 272 -16.55 3.10 4.64
CA ALA A 272 -16.73 3.42 3.23
C ALA A 272 -18.10 4.09 2.99
N ASP A 273 -19.17 3.53 3.56
CA ASP A 273 -20.52 4.05 3.45
C ASP A 273 -20.67 5.44 4.08
N GLU A 274 -20.13 5.65 5.27
CA GLU A 274 -20.16 6.96 5.94
C GLU A 274 -19.32 7.99 5.17
N ALA A 275 -18.12 7.61 4.71
CA ALA A 275 -17.26 8.46 3.88
C ALA A 275 -17.81 8.67 2.45
N LYS A 276 -19.01 8.22 2.07
CA LYS A 276 -19.57 8.56 0.74
C LYS A 276 -19.76 10.06 0.56
N THR A 277 -19.93 10.79 1.66
CA THR A 277 -20.06 12.24 1.71
C THR A 277 -18.86 12.86 2.42
N LEU A 278 -18.53 14.10 2.09
CA LEU A 278 -17.41 14.78 2.74
C LEU A 278 -17.67 15.03 4.23
N ILE A 279 -18.93 15.26 4.62
CA ILE A 279 -19.34 15.41 6.02
C ILE A 279 -19.13 14.10 6.79
N GLY A 280 -19.45 12.96 6.20
CA GLY A 280 -19.20 11.68 6.82
C GLY A 280 -17.72 11.37 6.95
N LEU A 281 -16.90 11.72 5.95
CA LEU A 281 -15.44 11.63 6.07
C LEU A 281 -14.91 12.52 7.21
N ASP A 282 -15.39 13.76 7.31
CA ASP A 282 -15.05 14.65 8.43
C ASP A 282 -15.41 14.04 9.78
N ASN A 283 -16.58 13.40 9.90
CA ASN A 283 -16.96 12.72 11.13
C ASN A 283 -16.02 11.56 11.47
N ILE A 284 -15.61 10.74 10.51
CA ILE A 284 -14.66 9.64 10.73
C ILE A 284 -13.30 10.16 11.22
N LEU A 285 -12.81 11.27 10.64
CA LEU A 285 -11.52 11.83 11.00
C LEU A 285 -11.56 12.62 12.32
N ASN A 286 -12.59 13.43 12.51
CA ASN A 286 -12.63 14.51 13.50
C ASN A 286 -13.72 14.37 14.56
N GLY A 287 -14.65 13.43 14.39
CA GLY A 287 -15.78 13.20 15.28
C GLY A 287 -15.39 12.65 16.65
N GLU A 288 -16.34 12.66 17.57
CA GLU A 288 -16.16 12.15 18.94
C GLU A 288 -16.63 10.70 19.04
N HIS A 289 -15.83 9.76 18.51
CA HIS A 289 -16.09 8.32 18.62
C HIS A 289 -14.80 7.50 18.80
N GLU A 290 -14.95 6.22 19.17
CA GLU A 290 -13.84 5.32 19.52
C GLU A 290 -12.82 5.14 18.37
N LEU A 291 -13.29 5.19 17.13
CA LEU A 291 -12.46 5.02 15.92
C LEU A 291 -12.00 6.33 15.28
N SER A 292 -12.17 7.46 15.98
CA SER A 292 -11.79 8.78 15.45
C SER A 292 -10.27 8.91 15.44
N GLN A 293 -9.71 9.25 14.28
CA GLN A 293 -8.26 9.41 14.15
C GLN A 293 -7.75 10.70 14.81
N LYS A 294 -8.64 11.61 15.24
CA LYS A 294 -8.26 12.87 15.91
C LYS A 294 -7.44 12.66 17.18
N LYS A 295 -7.66 11.58 17.91
CA LYS A 295 -6.86 11.25 19.12
C LYS A 295 -5.38 11.03 18.77
N VAL A 296 -5.10 10.43 17.62
CA VAL A 296 -3.73 10.14 17.16
C VAL A 296 -2.91 11.44 17.01
N LEU A 297 -3.55 12.55 16.61
CA LEU A 297 -2.91 13.86 16.52
C LEU A 297 -2.39 14.38 17.87
N GLN A 298 -3.03 14.00 18.98
CA GLN A 298 -2.65 14.47 20.33
C GLN A 298 -1.53 13.65 20.95
N ASP A 299 -1.40 12.40 20.51
CA ASP A 299 -0.52 11.39 21.11
C ASP A 299 0.82 11.24 20.38
N SER A 300 0.89 11.59 19.09
CA SER A 300 2.11 11.46 18.30
C SER A 300 2.45 12.73 17.51
N PRO A 301 3.67 13.29 17.67
CA PRO A 301 4.05 14.51 16.95
C PRO A 301 4.26 14.28 15.45
N HIS A 302 4.66 13.07 15.05
CA HIS A 302 4.82 12.71 13.64
C HIS A 302 3.47 12.60 12.94
N GLU A 303 2.46 12.06 13.65
CA GLU A 303 1.11 11.95 13.12
C GLU A 303 0.45 13.33 13.06
N PHE A 304 0.69 14.17 14.07
CA PHE A 304 0.27 15.57 14.05
C PHE A 304 0.81 16.32 12.83
N GLU A 305 2.13 16.25 12.61
CA GLU A 305 2.81 16.85 11.45
C GLU A 305 2.20 16.38 10.11
N ARG A 306 1.95 15.08 9.99
CA ARG A 306 1.52 14.43 8.74
C ARG A 306 0.05 14.67 8.41
N TYR A 307 -0.83 14.58 9.41
CA TYR A 307 -2.28 14.48 9.18
C TYR A 307 -3.06 15.72 9.58
N ALA A 308 -2.56 16.59 10.47
CA ALA A 308 -3.28 17.80 10.85
C ALA A 308 -3.67 18.71 9.66
N PRO A 309 -2.81 18.92 8.63
CA PRO A 309 -3.19 19.70 7.45
C PRO A 309 -4.40 19.13 6.70
N ASN A 310 -4.42 17.81 6.58
CA ASN A 310 -5.49 17.08 5.91
C ASN A 310 -6.79 17.18 6.73
N PHE A 311 -6.74 16.95 8.05
CA PHE A 311 -7.92 16.97 8.92
C PHE A 311 -8.57 18.37 8.95
N LEU A 312 -7.75 19.43 8.98
CA LEU A 312 -8.20 20.82 8.86
C LEU A 312 -8.89 21.09 7.52
N THR A 313 -8.28 20.64 6.43
CA THR A 313 -8.80 20.85 5.08
C THR A 313 -10.15 20.14 4.91
N VAL A 314 -10.25 18.89 5.35
CA VAL A 314 -11.51 18.12 5.33
C VAL A 314 -12.58 18.81 6.16
N ALA A 315 -12.30 19.20 7.42
CA ALA A 315 -13.27 19.86 8.28
C ALA A 315 -13.79 21.18 7.68
N LYS A 316 -12.90 21.97 7.08
CA LYS A 316 -13.27 23.21 6.42
C LYS A 316 -14.16 22.96 5.22
N LEU A 317 -13.75 22.09 4.31
CA LEU A 317 -14.49 21.84 3.07
C LEU A 317 -15.79 21.07 3.30
N ALA A 318 -15.88 20.28 4.38
CA ALA A 318 -17.12 19.70 4.88
C ALA A 318 -18.08 20.75 5.47
N ASN A 319 -17.64 22.00 5.60
CA ASN A 319 -18.35 23.09 6.25
C ASN A 319 -18.66 22.80 7.74
N ASN A 320 -17.83 22.01 8.41
CA ASN A 320 -17.99 21.70 9.82
C ASN A 320 -17.23 22.71 10.70
N ARG A 321 -17.94 23.76 11.09
CA ARG A 321 -17.36 24.88 11.85
C ARG A 321 -16.80 24.45 13.21
N LYS A 322 -17.48 23.53 13.92
CA LYS A 322 -17.02 23.04 15.23
C LYS A 322 -15.67 22.32 15.09
N HIS A 323 -15.58 21.34 14.20
CA HIS A 323 -14.35 20.58 14.00
C HIS A 323 -13.21 21.48 13.51
N PHE A 324 -13.49 22.36 12.55
CA PHE A 324 -12.48 23.29 12.03
C PHE A 324 -11.96 24.24 13.11
N ASP A 325 -12.83 24.83 13.94
CA ASP A 325 -12.42 25.74 15.02
C ASP A 325 -11.57 25.02 16.08
N GLU A 326 -11.94 23.78 16.44
CA GLU A 326 -11.19 22.96 17.39
C GLU A 326 -9.80 22.59 16.87
N LEU A 327 -9.71 22.13 15.62
CA LEU A 327 -8.43 21.81 14.99
C LEU A 327 -7.58 23.07 14.79
N SER A 328 -8.19 24.21 14.43
CA SER A 328 -7.49 25.49 14.28
C SER A 328 -6.90 25.95 15.61
N LYS A 329 -7.62 25.77 16.71
CA LYS A 329 -7.07 26.02 18.06
C LYS A 329 -5.95 25.05 18.39
N LEU A 330 -6.11 23.77 18.03
CA LEU A 330 -5.10 22.74 18.29
C LEU A 330 -3.78 23.08 17.58
N VAL A 331 -3.80 23.41 16.28
CA VAL A 331 -2.60 23.74 15.51
C VAL A 331 -1.96 25.09 15.86
N ASN A 332 -2.70 25.94 16.56
CA ASN A 332 -2.20 27.22 17.06
C ASN A 332 -1.84 27.19 18.56
N ASN A 333 -1.97 26.04 19.22
CA ASN A 333 -1.73 25.93 20.65
C ASN A 333 -0.23 25.91 20.96
N SER A 334 0.27 26.95 21.65
CA SER A 334 1.67 27.03 22.07
C SER A 334 2.12 25.83 22.90
N LEU A 335 1.21 25.21 23.68
CA LEU A 335 1.51 24.04 24.50
C LEU A 335 1.90 22.80 23.67
N ILE A 336 1.38 22.66 22.43
CA ILE A 336 1.80 21.56 21.54
C ILE A 336 3.25 21.74 21.12
N PHE A 337 3.65 22.97 20.80
CA PHE A 337 5.01 23.29 20.40
C PHE A 337 5.98 23.27 21.59
N GLU A 338 5.51 23.59 22.80
CA GLU A 338 6.29 23.35 24.03
C GLU A 338 6.47 21.86 24.30
N LYS A 339 5.41 21.04 24.13
CA LYS A 339 5.47 19.58 24.28
C LYS A 339 6.41 18.95 23.24
N TRP A 340 6.42 19.49 22.02
CA TRP A 340 7.18 18.97 20.89
C TRP A 340 7.96 20.08 20.17
N PRO A 341 9.11 20.52 20.72
CA PRO A 341 9.85 21.69 20.24
C PRO A 341 10.24 21.67 18.76
N TYR A 342 10.49 20.49 18.19
CA TYR A 342 10.85 20.36 16.78
C TYR A 342 9.73 20.79 15.83
N LEU A 343 8.46 20.81 16.29
CA LEU A 343 7.33 21.28 15.48
C LEU A 343 7.23 22.81 15.41
N THR A 344 7.95 23.55 16.26
CA THR A 344 7.88 25.02 16.33
C THR A 344 8.20 25.68 14.98
N GLN A 345 9.13 25.10 14.22
CA GLN A 345 9.47 25.58 12.88
C GLN A 345 8.31 25.48 11.87
N TYR A 346 7.31 24.65 12.15
CA TYR A 346 6.15 24.42 11.29
C TYR A 346 4.92 25.24 11.71
N GLN A 347 4.94 25.86 12.88
CA GLN A 347 3.86 26.73 13.34
C GLN A 347 3.47 27.81 12.31
N PRO A 348 4.41 28.51 11.63
CA PRO A 348 4.05 29.47 10.58
C PRO A 348 3.33 28.82 9.38
N ILE A 349 3.70 27.59 9.02
CA ILE A 349 3.09 26.84 7.89
C ILE A 349 1.65 26.48 8.23
N PHE A 350 1.39 26.01 9.45
CA PHE A 350 0.03 25.73 9.91
C PHE A 350 -0.83 26.99 9.98
N LEU A 351 -0.28 28.12 10.45
CA LEU A 351 -0.97 29.41 10.45
C LEU A 351 -1.33 29.87 9.05
N GLU A 352 -0.43 29.72 8.08
CA GLU A 352 -0.69 30.04 6.68
C GLU A 352 -1.83 29.18 6.11
N LEU A 353 -1.82 27.87 6.38
CA LEU A 353 -2.90 26.97 5.97
C LEU A 353 -4.24 27.40 6.58
N VAL A 354 -4.30 27.67 7.89
CA VAL A 354 -5.53 28.12 8.57
C VAL A 354 -6.05 29.42 7.95
N ASN A 355 -5.16 30.38 7.66
CA ASN A 355 -5.54 31.63 7.00
C ASN A 355 -6.06 31.41 5.57
N LYS A 356 -5.39 30.56 4.79
CA LYS A 356 -5.84 30.18 3.44
C LYS A 356 -7.21 29.52 3.48
N LEU A 357 -7.40 28.55 4.37
CA LEU A 357 -8.67 27.86 4.58
C LEU A 357 -9.75 28.83 5.02
N ASN A 358 -9.49 29.76 5.95
CA ASN A 358 -10.47 30.76 6.39
C ASN A 358 -11.03 31.62 5.25
N ASN A 359 -10.23 31.88 4.22
CA ASN A 359 -10.64 32.64 3.04
C ASN A 359 -11.44 31.82 2.02
N ILE A 360 -11.62 30.51 2.23
CA ILE A 360 -12.45 29.65 1.40
C ILE A 360 -13.88 29.64 1.97
N ASP A 361 -14.86 29.99 1.15
CA ASP A 361 -16.27 29.64 1.37
C ASP A 361 -16.49 28.22 0.83
N PRO A 362 -16.81 27.20 1.67
CA PRO A 362 -16.98 25.83 1.21
C PRO A 362 -18.11 25.65 0.19
N ASN A 363 -19.20 26.40 0.30
CA ASN A 363 -20.33 26.29 -0.61
C ASN A 363 -19.96 26.85 -1.99
N GLU A 364 -19.35 28.03 -2.03
CA GLU A 364 -18.86 28.64 -3.27
C GLU A 364 -17.77 27.77 -3.92
N PHE A 365 -16.87 27.21 -3.10
CA PHE A 365 -15.83 26.30 -3.54
C PHE A 365 -16.42 25.07 -4.25
N TRP A 366 -17.36 24.35 -3.62
CA TRP A 366 -17.97 23.17 -4.22
C TRP A 366 -18.89 23.49 -5.39
N GLN A 367 -19.53 24.66 -5.41
CA GLN A 367 -20.27 25.13 -6.58
C GLN A 367 -19.32 25.35 -7.77
N THR A 368 -18.25 26.10 -7.57
CA THR A 368 -17.23 26.37 -8.60
C THR A 368 -16.61 25.07 -9.09
N TYR A 369 -16.23 24.17 -8.17
CA TYR A 369 -15.67 22.88 -8.51
C TYR A 369 -16.64 22.02 -9.33
N ARG A 370 -17.93 21.95 -8.96
CA ARG A 370 -18.94 21.22 -9.73
C ARG A 370 -19.15 21.83 -11.11
N GLN A 371 -19.22 23.16 -11.21
CA GLN A 371 -19.33 23.85 -12.50
C GLN A 371 -18.15 23.52 -13.41
N GLN A 372 -16.93 23.53 -12.86
CA GLN A 372 -15.74 23.13 -13.58
C GLN A 372 -15.83 21.65 -14.01
N GLN A 373 -16.19 20.72 -13.11
CA GLN A 373 -16.35 19.29 -13.45
C GLN A 373 -17.43 19.04 -14.51
N GLU A 374 -18.54 19.76 -14.46
CA GLU A 374 -19.58 19.70 -15.49
C GLU A 374 -19.09 20.25 -16.83
N GLN A 375 -18.35 21.35 -16.82
CA GLN A 375 -17.72 21.90 -18.02
C GLN A 375 -16.73 20.89 -18.62
N TYR A 376 -15.87 20.29 -17.80
CA TYR A 376 -14.96 19.22 -18.21
C TYR A 376 -15.72 18.01 -18.78
N SER A 377 -16.80 17.59 -18.13
CA SER A 377 -17.60 16.44 -18.58
C SER A 377 -18.33 16.74 -19.89
N LYS A 378 -18.85 17.97 -20.07
CA LYS A 378 -19.46 18.43 -21.32
C LYS A 378 -18.43 18.53 -22.42
N GLN A 379 -17.24 19.05 -22.12
CA GLN A 379 -16.11 19.08 -23.06
C GLN A 379 -15.66 17.66 -23.44
N GLU A 380 -15.62 16.72 -22.50
CA GLU A 380 -15.26 15.32 -22.75
C GLU A 380 -16.34 14.60 -23.57
N ALA A 381 -17.62 14.81 -23.27
CA ALA A 381 -18.72 14.25 -24.06
C ALA A 381 -18.73 14.84 -25.48
N LEU A 382 -18.54 16.14 -25.60
CA LEU A 382 -18.37 16.83 -26.88
C LEU A 382 -17.11 16.31 -27.61
N ARG A 383 -16.02 16.00 -26.90
CA ARG A 383 -14.81 15.38 -27.45
C ARG A 383 -15.09 13.99 -28.01
N GLN A 384 -15.74 13.12 -27.24
CA GLN A 384 -16.14 11.79 -27.70
C GLN A 384 -17.08 11.86 -28.90
N GLN A 385 -17.96 12.85 -28.90
CA GLN A 385 -18.88 13.11 -30.00
C GLN A 385 -18.17 13.67 -31.25
N ILE A 386 -17.25 14.62 -31.11
CA ILE A 386 -16.44 15.17 -32.22
C ILE A 386 -15.52 14.10 -32.82
N LEU A 387 -14.90 13.27 -31.99
CA LEU A 387 -14.09 12.13 -32.44
C LEU A 387 -14.93 11.11 -33.23
N LYS A 388 -16.21 10.96 -32.87
CA LYS A 388 -17.15 10.06 -33.52
C LYS A 388 -17.77 10.66 -34.79
N ASP A 389 -18.05 11.96 -34.79
CA ASP A 389 -18.86 12.63 -35.80
C ASP A 389 -18.03 13.26 -36.94
N ASN A 390 -16.77 13.66 -36.71
CA ASN A 390 -16.08 14.54 -37.67
C ASN A 390 -14.94 13.96 -38.50
N ASN A 391 -14.23 12.88 -38.14
CA ASN A 391 -12.85 12.72 -38.66
C ASN A 391 -12.06 14.07 -38.63
N VAL A 392 -12.40 14.88 -37.61
CA VAL A 392 -11.97 16.23 -37.20
C VAL A 392 -11.80 17.33 -38.28
N LYS A 393 -12.60 18.39 -38.14
CA LYS A 393 -12.26 19.84 -37.94
C LYS A 393 -13.60 20.59 -37.66
N ALA A 394 -13.75 21.68 -36.88
CA ALA A 394 -13.05 22.97 -36.68
C ALA A 394 -13.66 23.64 -35.41
N ASP A 395 -13.19 24.69 -34.74
CA ASP A 395 -12.01 25.55 -34.72
C ASP A 395 -11.96 26.25 -33.34
N GLU A 396 -10.77 26.78 -32.99
CA GLU A 396 -10.29 27.24 -31.67
C GLU A 396 -9.93 26.11 -30.68
N VAL A 397 -8.64 25.69 -30.73
CA VAL A 397 -8.00 24.68 -29.87
C VAL A 397 -8.88 23.44 -29.62
N ALA A 398 -9.01 22.60 -30.64
CA ALA A 398 -9.68 21.30 -30.47
C ALA A 398 -8.82 20.38 -29.57
N ASP A 399 -9.36 20.05 -28.39
CA ASP A 399 -8.83 19.06 -27.47
C ASP A 399 -8.99 17.65 -28.06
N LEU A 400 -7.87 17.03 -28.43
CA LEU A 400 -7.81 15.67 -28.96
C LEU A 400 -7.14 14.75 -27.93
N GLY A 401 -7.68 14.67 -26.70
CA GLY A 401 -7.38 13.61 -25.71
C GLY A 401 -5.93 13.14 -25.63
N ASN A 402 -5.17 13.75 -24.71
CA ASN A 402 -3.69 13.75 -24.63
C ASN A 402 -2.98 14.50 -25.77
N GLN A 403 -3.72 15.18 -26.65
CA GLN A 403 -3.15 16.02 -27.69
C GLN A 403 -3.92 17.35 -27.80
N TRP A 404 -3.25 18.42 -28.24
CA TRP A 404 -3.91 19.67 -28.62
C TRP A 404 -3.44 20.10 -29.99
N LEU A 405 -4.33 20.71 -30.77
CA LEU A 405 -3.97 21.36 -32.02
C LEU A 405 -3.58 22.82 -31.74
N ASP A 406 -2.36 23.21 -32.14
CA ASP A 406 -1.94 24.61 -32.20
C ASP A 406 -2.22 25.17 -33.59
N ASN A 407 -3.26 25.99 -33.70
CA ASN A 407 -3.73 26.56 -34.96
C ASN A 407 -2.73 27.56 -35.59
N GLU A 408 -1.84 28.16 -34.81
CA GLU A 408 -0.82 29.08 -35.34
C GLU A 408 0.29 28.33 -36.07
N THR A 409 0.76 27.24 -35.48
CA THR A 409 1.86 26.43 -36.03
C THR A 409 1.38 25.26 -36.88
N GLN A 410 0.07 24.97 -36.88
CA GLN A 410 -0.53 23.79 -37.51
C GLN A 410 0.08 22.47 -37.01
N LEU A 411 0.49 22.45 -35.74
CA LEU A 411 1.06 21.29 -35.06
C LEU A 411 0.06 20.70 -34.05
N ILE A 412 -0.08 19.38 -34.08
CA ILE A 412 -0.72 18.61 -33.02
C ILE A 412 0.35 18.25 -32.00
N TRP A 413 0.22 18.77 -30.78
CA TRP A 413 1.13 18.52 -29.67
C TRP A 413 0.58 17.45 -28.74
N GLN A 414 1.45 16.60 -28.22
CA GLN A 414 1.11 15.76 -27.08
C GLN A 414 1.07 16.59 -25.78
N ARG A 415 0.05 16.39 -24.94
CA ARG A 415 -0.21 17.09 -23.66
C ARG A 415 0.74 16.68 -22.54
N THR A 416 1.08 15.40 -22.45
CA THR A 416 1.97 14.85 -21.42
C THR A 416 3.26 14.34 -22.06
N CYS A 417 4.38 14.47 -21.37
CA CYS A 417 5.64 13.88 -21.83
C CYS A 417 5.65 12.39 -21.47
N TYR A 418 6.28 11.54 -22.29
CA TYR A 418 6.36 10.11 -22.00
C TYR A 418 7.09 9.77 -20.70
N GLY A 419 8.03 10.63 -20.28
CA GLY A 419 8.66 10.52 -18.97
C GLY A 419 7.69 10.64 -17.79
N GLN A 420 6.53 11.27 -17.98
CA GLN A 420 5.50 11.41 -16.95
C GLN A 420 4.54 10.21 -16.90
N THR A 421 4.59 9.31 -17.88
CA THR A 421 3.61 8.22 -18.04
C THR A 421 4.24 6.81 -18.04
N LEU A 422 5.55 6.70 -17.76
CA LEU A 422 6.28 5.43 -17.82
C LEU A 422 6.81 5.04 -16.43
N LYS A 423 6.39 3.88 -15.93
CA LYS A 423 7.07 3.18 -14.82
C LYS A 423 7.32 1.73 -15.22
N HIS A 424 8.59 1.31 -15.22
CA HIS A 424 9.03 -0.04 -15.63
C HIS A 424 8.56 -0.51 -17.02
N GLY A 425 8.56 0.39 -18.02
CA GLY A 425 8.21 0.03 -19.40
C GLY A 425 6.72 -0.23 -19.64
N GLN A 426 5.85 0.04 -18.65
CA GLN A 426 4.40 -0.01 -18.80
C GLN A 426 3.82 1.41 -18.82
N TRP A 427 2.88 1.61 -19.76
CA TRP A 427 2.05 2.80 -19.89
C TRP A 427 1.08 2.86 -18.71
N LEU A 428 1.39 3.64 -17.69
CA LEU A 428 0.51 3.83 -16.56
C LEU A 428 0.50 5.30 -16.18
N MET A 429 -0.69 5.78 -15.83
CA MET A 429 -0.93 7.10 -15.23
C MET A 429 -0.24 7.18 -13.85
N SER A 430 1.09 7.15 -13.85
CA SER A 430 1.96 7.28 -12.69
C SER A 430 2.21 8.77 -12.44
N HIS A 431 2.07 9.22 -11.19
CA HIS A 431 2.34 10.61 -10.80
C HIS A 431 3.84 10.93 -10.63
N ASP A 432 4.73 9.94 -10.69
CA ASP A 432 6.18 10.14 -10.61
C ASP A 432 6.82 10.44 -11.98
N PRO A 433 7.47 11.60 -12.18
CA PRO A 433 8.17 11.93 -13.43
C PRO A 433 9.49 11.14 -13.56
N ALA A 434 9.57 10.24 -14.53
CA ALA A 434 10.80 9.58 -14.97
C ALA A 434 11.48 10.39 -16.09
N ARG A 435 12.82 10.52 -16.04
CA ARG A 435 13.60 11.07 -17.17
C ARG A 435 14.01 9.94 -18.11
N LEU A 436 13.94 10.18 -19.41
CA LEU A 436 14.33 9.21 -20.45
C LEU A 436 15.73 9.53 -20.96
N LYS A 437 16.56 8.49 -21.12
CA LYS A 437 17.80 8.60 -21.89
C LYS A 437 17.45 8.86 -23.36
N ILE A 438 18.30 9.60 -24.07
CA ILE A 438 18.12 9.86 -25.51
C ILE A 438 17.89 8.56 -26.30
N GLN A 439 18.62 7.48 -25.99
CA GLN A 439 18.46 6.19 -26.68
C GLN A 439 17.07 5.56 -26.49
N ASP A 440 16.52 5.65 -25.26
CA ASP A 440 15.16 5.16 -24.97
C ASP A 440 14.10 6.01 -25.67
N ALA A 441 14.32 7.32 -25.75
CA ALA A 441 13.45 8.24 -26.47
C ALA A 441 13.45 7.96 -27.98
N LEU A 442 14.61 7.67 -28.57
CA LEU A 442 14.73 7.28 -29.97
C LEU A 442 14.02 5.96 -30.24
N ARG A 443 14.17 4.96 -29.38
CA ARG A 443 13.44 3.68 -29.49
C ARG A 443 11.93 3.89 -29.44
N LEU A 444 11.42 4.70 -28.51
CA LEU A 444 9.98 5.00 -28.42
C LEU A 444 9.47 5.78 -29.63
N MET A 445 10.34 6.57 -30.25
CA MET A 445 10.03 7.37 -31.42
C MET A 445 9.95 6.54 -32.72
N GLU A 446 10.62 5.39 -32.80
CA GLU A 446 10.55 4.50 -33.98
C GLU A 446 9.10 4.06 -34.28
N ASP A 447 8.36 3.64 -33.25
CA ASP A 447 6.95 3.23 -33.39
C ASP A 447 6.02 4.41 -33.69
N ALA A 448 6.28 5.57 -33.07
CA ALA A 448 5.45 6.76 -33.23
C ALA A 448 5.62 7.41 -34.61
N LYS A 449 6.79 7.25 -35.24
CA LYS A 449 7.11 7.79 -36.57
C LYS A 449 6.19 7.23 -37.65
N ALA A 450 5.83 5.95 -37.57
CA ALA A 450 4.89 5.31 -38.50
C ALA A 450 3.50 5.97 -38.50
N LEU A 451 3.16 6.64 -37.39
CA LEU A 451 1.89 7.35 -37.21
C LEU A 451 2.02 8.86 -37.49
N GLY A 452 3.16 9.31 -38.01
CA GLY A 452 3.44 10.69 -38.38
C GLY A 452 3.85 11.60 -37.23
N TRP A 453 4.17 11.05 -36.06
CA TRP A 453 4.72 11.83 -34.94
C TRP A 453 6.20 12.10 -35.14
N ARG A 454 6.70 13.16 -34.50
CA ARG A 454 8.12 13.49 -34.42
C ARG A 454 8.48 14.21 -33.15
N ILE A 455 9.77 14.28 -32.87
CA ILE A 455 10.33 15.14 -31.85
C ILE A 455 10.21 16.60 -32.33
N PRO A 456 9.77 17.56 -31.49
CA PRO A 456 9.67 18.96 -31.87
C PRO A 456 11.04 19.59 -32.12
N PHE A 457 11.08 20.58 -33.01
CA PHE A 457 12.24 21.46 -33.13
C PHE A 457 12.37 22.33 -31.88
N GLU A 458 13.58 22.79 -31.61
CA GLU A 458 13.87 23.65 -30.45
C GLU A 458 13.02 24.92 -30.47
N GLU A 459 12.88 25.56 -31.62
CA GLU A 459 12.11 26.80 -31.80
C GLU A 459 10.61 26.58 -31.56
N GLU A 460 10.07 25.43 -32.00
CA GLU A 460 8.66 25.06 -31.79
C GLU A 460 8.36 24.90 -30.30
N LEU A 461 9.28 24.29 -29.55
CA LEU A 461 9.15 24.11 -28.12
C LEU A 461 9.29 25.43 -27.34
N ILE A 462 10.22 26.31 -27.75
CA ILE A 462 10.37 27.67 -27.17
C ILE A 462 9.09 28.48 -27.35
N ALA A 463 8.52 28.47 -28.56
CA ALA A 463 7.28 29.17 -28.86
C ALA A 463 6.13 28.68 -27.99
N LEU A 464 5.99 27.36 -27.86
CA LEU A 464 4.98 26.74 -26.99
C LEU A 464 5.15 27.19 -25.53
N ILE A 465 6.35 27.06 -24.97
CA ILE A 465 6.60 27.40 -23.56
C ILE A 465 6.33 28.87 -23.28
N THR A 466 6.69 29.76 -24.21
CA THR A 466 6.42 31.20 -24.11
C THR A 466 4.91 31.47 -24.09
N LYS A 467 4.15 30.81 -24.97
CA LYS A 467 2.68 30.90 -25.03
C LYS A 467 2.03 30.42 -23.72
N LEU A 468 2.51 29.32 -23.16
CA LEU A 468 2.02 28.76 -21.89
C LEU A 468 2.34 29.64 -20.68
N LYS A 469 3.54 30.23 -20.61
CA LYS A 469 3.92 31.16 -19.52
C LYS A 469 2.99 32.38 -19.44
N ASN A 470 2.49 32.84 -20.58
CA ASN A 470 1.64 34.01 -20.69
C ASN A 470 0.14 33.70 -20.50
N ASN A 471 -0.23 32.45 -20.23
CA ASN A 471 -1.62 32.04 -20.04
C ASN A 471 -1.76 31.05 -18.85
N SER A 472 -2.14 31.59 -17.69
CA SER A 472 -2.25 30.85 -16.43
C SER A 472 -3.29 29.73 -16.46
N GLU A 473 -4.31 29.83 -17.31
CA GLU A 473 -5.30 28.77 -17.47
C GLU A 473 -4.67 27.57 -18.20
N LEU A 474 -3.91 27.78 -19.27
CA LEU A 474 -3.25 26.73 -20.06
C LEU A 474 -2.10 26.00 -19.32
N LEU A 475 -1.50 26.64 -18.31
CA LEU A 475 -0.47 26.08 -17.44
C LEU A 475 -0.94 24.82 -16.70
N THR A 476 -2.20 24.79 -16.27
CA THR A 476 -2.83 23.66 -15.57
C THR A 476 -3.08 22.45 -16.49
N PHE A 477 -3.25 22.68 -17.81
CA PHE A 477 -3.65 21.65 -18.78
C PHE A 477 -2.47 20.97 -19.50
N SER A 478 -1.28 21.59 -19.52
CA SER A 478 -0.35 21.35 -20.64
C SER A 478 1.00 20.72 -20.31
N LEU A 479 1.47 20.76 -19.06
CA LEU A 479 2.82 20.27 -18.69
C LEU A 479 2.89 19.48 -17.37
N GLY A 480 1.76 19.24 -16.70
CA GLY A 480 1.77 18.89 -15.28
C GLY A 480 2.21 20.10 -14.44
N THR A 481 2.36 19.91 -13.13
CA THR A 481 2.59 20.99 -12.14
C THR A 481 3.67 22.00 -12.58
N LYS A 482 3.60 23.25 -12.07
CA LYS A 482 4.53 24.38 -12.37
C LYS A 482 6.03 23.99 -12.41
N HIS A 483 6.43 22.94 -11.69
CA HIS A 483 7.79 22.45 -11.56
C HIS A 483 8.33 21.77 -12.84
N ASN A 484 7.47 21.30 -13.76
CA ASN A 484 7.88 20.54 -14.94
C ASN A 484 8.31 21.40 -16.14
N ILE A 485 7.89 22.67 -16.16
CA ILE A 485 8.30 23.63 -17.22
C ILE A 485 9.79 23.94 -17.12
N ASN A 486 10.38 23.81 -15.93
CA ASN A 486 11.79 24.06 -15.63
C ASN A 486 12.67 22.81 -15.87
N GLY A 487 12.31 21.99 -16.86
CA GLY A 487 12.95 20.70 -17.17
C GLY A 487 13.84 20.70 -18.42
N HIS A 488 14.51 19.57 -18.66
CA HIS A 488 15.21 19.28 -19.91
C HIS A 488 14.27 18.55 -20.87
N PHE A 489 14.18 19.00 -22.12
CA PHE A 489 13.34 18.40 -23.16
C PHE A 489 14.20 17.87 -24.29
N ILE A 490 13.79 16.75 -24.88
CA ILE A 490 14.42 16.21 -26.07
C ILE A 490 13.82 16.93 -27.29
N THR A 491 14.67 17.61 -28.06
CA THR A 491 14.32 18.34 -29.28
C THR A 491 15.16 17.84 -30.45
N GLN A 492 14.82 18.28 -31.66
CA GLN A 492 15.64 18.07 -32.84
C GLN A 492 16.17 19.40 -33.39
N LYS A 493 17.38 19.37 -33.95
CA LYS A 493 18.05 20.51 -34.58
C LYS A 493 18.58 20.08 -35.94
N GLN A 494 18.36 20.90 -36.96
CA GLN A 494 18.97 20.67 -38.26
C GLN A 494 20.38 21.28 -38.29
N THR A 495 21.38 20.47 -38.63
CA THR A 495 22.76 20.94 -38.79
C THR A 495 22.90 21.72 -40.09
N PRO A 496 23.94 22.57 -40.23
CA PRO A 496 24.26 23.22 -41.51
C PRO A 496 24.49 22.24 -42.67
N SER A 497 24.83 20.99 -42.38
CA SER A 497 25.00 19.91 -43.37
C SER A 497 23.68 19.22 -43.75
N GLY A 498 22.55 19.63 -43.18
CA GLY A 498 21.23 19.07 -43.44
C GLY A 498 20.88 17.82 -42.62
N ASN A 499 21.78 17.37 -41.74
CA ASN A 499 21.52 16.25 -40.83
C ASN A 499 20.61 16.68 -39.68
N ILE A 500 19.80 15.76 -39.16
CA ILE A 500 19.00 15.99 -37.97
C ILE A 500 19.77 15.44 -36.76
N GLU A 501 20.06 16.31 -35.81
CA GLU A 501 20.63 15.96 -34.51
C GLU A 501 19.56 16.07 -33.43
N PHE A 502 19.56 15.14 -32.47
CA PHE A 502 18.70 15.22 -31.30
C PHE A 502 19.47 15.87 -30.16
N VAL A 503 18.88 16.90 -29.57
CA VAL A 503 19.54 17.74 -28.57
C VAL A 503 18.69 17.75 -27.30
N LEU A 504 19.36 17.82 -26.16
CA LEU A 504 18.71 18.06 -24.88
C LEU A 504 18.61 19.58 -24.67
N THR A 505 17.44 20.16 -24.90
CA THR A 505 17.19 21.58 -24.69
C THR A 505 16.81 21.85 -23.24
N LYS A 506 17.52 22.78 -22.60
CA LYS A 506 17.27 23.19 -21.22
C LYS A 506 16.42 24.46 -21.19
N PHE A 507 15.38 24.47 -20.37
CA PHE A 507 14.60 25.66 -20.05
C PHE A 507 14.84 26.00 -18.58
N ASN A 508 15.49 27.13 -18.31
CA ASN A 508 15.85 27.55 -16.96
C ASN A 508 15.35 28.97 -16.71
N ASP A 509 14.62 29.17 -15.61
CA ASP A 509 14.41 30.46 -14.96
C ASP A 509 15.55 30.81 -13.98
N GLY A 510 16.55 29.92 -13.84
CA GLY A 510 17.86 30.25 -13.26
C GLY A 510 18.26 29.48 -12.01
N ILE A 511 17.57 28.38 -11.65
CA ILE A 511 17.74 27.76 -10.30
C ILE A 511 18.48 26.40 -10.31
N LEU A 512 18.71 25.75 -11.45
CA LEU A 512 19.45 24.47 -11.48
C LEU A 512 20.70 24.50 -12.37
N GLU A 513 21.79 23.92 -11.89
CA GLU A 513 23.06 23.71 -12.61
C GLU A 513 22.90 22.77 -13.83
N PRO A 514 23.80 22.82 -14.83
CA PRO A 514 23.79 21.88 -15.95
C PRO A 514 23.90 20.44 -15.46
N ALA A 515 23.00 19.56 -15.92
CA ALA A 515 23.12 18.13 -15.65
C ALA A 515 24.26 17.56 -16.52
N SER A 516 25.12 16.75 -15.91
CA SER A 516 26.16 15.97 -16.58
C SER A 516 25.62 14.68 -17.25
N THR A 517 24.29 14.54 -17.40
CA THR A 517 23.62 13.33 -17.88
C THR A 517 22.72 13.60 -19.10
N ASN A 518 22.61 12.61 -20.01
CA ASN A 518 21.87 12.68 -21.28
C ASN A 518 20.37 12.36 -21.12
N ASP A 519 19.72 12.84 -20.05
CA ASP A 519 18.35 12.46 -19.69
C ASP A 519 17.38 13.65 -19.80
N GLY A 520 16.18 13.42 -20.36
CA GLY A 520 15.16 14.47 -20.57
C GLY A 520 13.73 13.95 -20.72
N PHE A 521 12.80 14.88 -20.89
CA PHE A 521 11.40 14.59 -21.18
C PHE A 521 11.18 14.51 -22.70
N LEU A 522 10.53 13.43 -23.16
CA LEU A 522 10.13 13.27 -24.55
C LEU A 522 8.70 13.77 -24.74
N ARG A 523 8.53 14.75 -25.63
CA ARG A 523 7.23 15.22 -26.13
C ARG A 523 7.21 15.03 -27.63
N LEU A 524 6.06 14.62 -28.17
CA LEU A 524 5.90 14.47 -29.61
C LEU A 524 4.96 15.53 -30.18
N VAL A 525 5.22 15.86 -31.43
CA VAL A 525 4.38 16.71 -32.27
C VAL A 525 4.10 16.03 -33.60
N LYS A 526 2.99 16.38 -34.24
CA LYS A 526 2.61 15.90 -35.55
C LYS A 526 2.08 17.05 -36.38
N SER A 527 2.58 17.22 -37.61
CA SER A 527 2.07 18.24 -38.52
C SER A 527 0.69 17.84 -39.05
N VAL A 528 -0.22 18.82 -39.15
CA VAL A 528 -1.56 18.59 -39.73
C VAL A 528 -1.51 18.46 -41.25
N ASN A 529 -0.50 19.06 -41.89
CA ASN A 529 -0.22 18.91 -43.32
C ASN A 529 1.17 18.26 -43.49
N PRO A 530 1.28 17.15 -44.23
CA PRO A 530 2.54 16.43 -44.45
C PRO A 530 3.56 17.24 -45.25
#